data_AF-G2ZWJ4-F1
#
_entry.id   AF-G2ZWJ4-F1
#
_cell.length_a   1.000
_cell.length_b   1.000
_cell.length_c   1.000
_cell.angle_alpha   90.00
_cell.angle_beta   90.00
_cell.angle_gamma   90.00
#
_symmetry.space_group_name_H-M   'P 1'
#
loop_
_entity.id
_entity.type
_entity.pdbx_description
1 polymer ?
#
loop_
_entity_poly.entity_id
_entity_poly.type
_entity_poly.pdbx_seq_one_letter_code
_entity_poly.pdbx_strand_id
1 'polypeptide(L)'
;MTKLEFVQLMCFPVEWVTLEMYPDELFQWQLANYRPGHEEGAEHDRNGAFHWWLRRQPTKVELEKLLRLAVLDPDPLLGEDLRQYFRKASAFDKQLAVLDRELFAHRG
;
A
#
# COMPACT_ATOMS: atom_id res chain seq x y z
N MET A 1 8.18 -1.75 19.95
CA MET A 1 7.73 -0.83 18.90
C MET A 1 6.22 -0.92 18.79
N THR A 2 5.53 0.20 18.85
CA THR A 2 4.08 0.31 18.62
C THR A 2 3.78 0.31 17.11
N LYS A 3 2.52 0.10 16.72
CA LYS A 3 2.11 0.17 15.31
C LYS A 3 2.39 1.52 14.68
N LEU A 4 2.12 2.60 15.43
CA LEU A 4 2.35 3.96 14.95
C LEU A 4 3.86 4.25 14.80
N GLU A 5 4.68 3.83 15.76
CA GLU A 5 6.13 3.93 15.65
C GLU A 5 6.65 3.19 14.42
N PHE A 6 6.14 1.98 14.14
CA PHE A 6 6.56 1.20 12.97
C PHE A 6 6.16 1.84 11.65
N VAL A 7 4.92 2.33 11.54
CA VAL A 7 4.42 3.07 10.37
C VAL A 7 5.31 4.29 10.08
N GLN A 8 5.67 5.06 11.11
CA GLN A 8 6.56 6.21 10.98
C GLN A 8 7.97 5.78 10.58
N LEU A 9 8.51 4.75 11.23
CA LEU A 9 9.85 4.24 10.98
C LEU A 9 10.02 3.72 9.54
N MET A 10 8.98 3.09 9.00
CA MET A 10 8.95 2.54 7.63
C MET A 10 8.39 3.52 6.58
N CYS A 11 8.26 4.79 6.95
CA CYS A 11 7.81 5.87 6.06
C CYS A 11 6.46 5.57 5.36
N PHE A 12 5.55 4.85 6.04
CA PHE A 12 4.20 4.67 5.52
C PHE A 12 3.45 6.01 5.57
N PRO A 13 2.72 6.38 4.50
CA PRO A 13 1.75 7.47 4.56
C PRO A 13 0.76 7.27 5.72
N VAL A 14 0.41 8.35 6.44
CA VAL A 14 -0.48 8.28 7.60
C VAL A 14 -1.86 7.74 7.24
N GLU A 15 -2.24 7.86 5.98
CA GLU A 15 -3.48 7.36 5.38
C GLU A 15 -3.62 5.83 5.51
N TRP A 16 -2.52 5.09 5.63
CA TRP A 16 -2.58 3.66 5.94
C TRP A 16 -3.32 3.39 7.26
N VAL A 17 -3.15 4.26 8.24
CA VAL A 17 -3.83 4.17 9.54
C VAL A 17 -5.23 4.77 9.46
N THR A 18 -5.39 5.97 8.88
CA THR A 18 -6.69 6.66 8.88
C THR A 18 -7.73 6.02 7.96
N LEU A 19 -7.31 5.31 6.92
CA LEU A 19 -8.19 4.51 6.05
C LEU A 19 -8.42 3.08 6.56
N GLU A 20 -7.86 2.75 7.73
CA GLU A 20 -7.90 1.41 8.36
C GLU A 20 -7.28 0.31 7.48
N MET A 21 -6.28 0.66 6.66
CA MET A 21 -5.61 -0.27 5.74
C MET A 21 -4.35 -0.92 6.34
N TYR A 22 -3.99 -0.55 7.57
CA TYR A 22 -2.88 -1.14 8.34
C TYR A 22 -3.40 -1.86 9.60
N PRO A 23 -4.07 -3.02 9.44
CA PRO A 23 -4.61 -3.79 10.54
C PRO A 23 -3.50 -4.38 11.42
N ASP A 24 -3.83 -4.72 12.66
CA ASP A 24 -2.86 -5.29 13.60
C ASP A 24 -2.24 -6.59 13.08
N GLU A 25 -2.98 -7.42 12.34
CA GLU A 25 -2.46 -8.64 11.72
C GLU A 25 -1.29 -8.34 10.77
N LEU A 26 -1.43 -7.33 9.91
CA LEU A 26 -0.37 -6.91 8.98
C LEU A 26 0.82 -6.35 9.76
N PHE A 27 0.58 -5.49 10.74
CA PHE A 27 1.63 -4.93 11.59
C PHE A 27 2.44 -6.02 12.30
N GLN A 28 1.77 -7.00 12.94
CA GLN A 28 2.45 -8.09 13.63
C GLN A 28 3.27 -8.95 12.65
N TRP A 29 2.74 -9.19 11.44
CA TRP A 29 3.47 -9.94 10.41
C TRP A 29 4.75 -9.21 9.97
N GLN A 30 4.72 -7.89 9.77
CA GLN A 30 5.91 -7.13 9.40
C GLN A 30 6.89 -6.98 10.56
N LEU A 31 6.39 -6.67 11.76
CA LEU A 31 7.22 -6.51 12.95
C LEU A 31 7.99 -7.80 13.28
N ALA A 32 7.39 -8.97 13.10
CA ALA A 32 8.05 -10.25 13.34
C ALA A 32 9.26 -10.49 12.42
N ASN A 33 9.30 -9.85 11.25
CA ASN A 33 10.38 -9.98 10.27
C ASN A 33 11.36 -8.81 10.27
N TYR A 34 11.05 -7.76 11.03
CA TYR A 34 11.86 -6.55 11.08
C TYR A 34 13.19 -6.75 11.83
N ARG A 35 14.24 -6.10 11.31
CA ARG A 35 15.54 -5.97 11.96
C ARG A 35 16.05 -4.54 11.79
N PRO A 36 16.78 -3.99 12.77
CA PRO A 36 17.44 -2.70 12.61
C PRO A 36 18.32 -2.68 11.34
N GLY A 37 18.21 -1.62 10.55
CA GLY A 37 18.83 -1.47 9.24
C GLY A 37 17.86 -1.69 8.07
N HIS A 38 16.70 -2.33 8.29
CA HIS A 38 15.68 -2.50 7.24
C HIS A 38 15.03 -1.18 6.81
N GLU A 39 15.15 -0.11 7.60
CA GLU A 39 14.62 1.21 7.29
C GLU A 39 15.22 1.81 6.02
N GLU A 40 16.45 1.42 5.66
CA GLU A 40 17.11 1.84 4.43
C GLU A 40 16.39 1.31 3.17
N GLY A 41 15.63 0.22 3.31
CA GLY A 41 14.82 -0.41 2.27
C GLY A 41 13.34 -0.47 2.64
N ALA A 42 12.81 0.57 3.31
CA ALA A 42 11.44 0.61 3.82
C ALA A 42 10.37 0.43 2.74
N GLU A 43 10.69 0.71 1.46
CA GLU A 43 9.83 0.41 0.31
C GLU A 43 9.51 -1.08 0.19
N HIS A 44 10.39 -1.99 0.64
CA HIS A 44 10.09 -3.42 0.66
C HIS A 44 8.94 -3.75 1.64
N ASP A 45 8.93 -3.11 2.80
CA ASP A 45 7.84 -3.24 3.76
C ASP A 45 6.55 -2.62 3.24
N ARG A 46 6.60 -1.43 2.63
CA ARG A 46 5.41 -0.81 2.02
C ARG A 46 4.86 -1.65 0.88
N ASN A 47 5.72 -2.14 -0.03
CA ASN A 47 5.34 -3.05 -1.10
C ASN A 47 4.74 -4.36 -0.54
N GLY A 48 5.34 -4.90 0.52
CA GLY A 48 4.83 -6.06 1.24
C GLY A 48 3.40 -5.87 1.74
N ALA A 49 3.07 -4.69 2.28
CA ALA A 49 1.72 -4.35 2.73
C ALA A 49 0.69 -4.34 1.58
N PHE A 50 1.03 -3.77 0.42
CA PHE A 50 0.15 -3.83 -0.76
C PHE A 50 -0.10 -5.28 -1.20
N HIS A 51 0.96 -6.08 -1.30
CA HIS A 51 0.83 -7.48 -1.70
C HIS A 51 0.12 -8.35 -0.65
N TRP A 52 0.21 -8.00 0.63
CA TRP A 52 -0.57 -8.65 1.68
C TRP A 52 -2.07 -8.52 1.40
N TRP A 53 -2.54 -7.32 1.05
CA TRP A 53 -3.94 -7.11 0.66
C TRP A 53 -4.29 -7.82 -0.64
N LEU A 54 -3.46 -7.67 -1.68
CA LEU A 54 -3.74 -8.24 -3.00
C LEU A 54 -3.90 -9.77 -2.98
N ARG A 55 -3.09 -10.47 -2.17
CA ARG A 55 -3.20 -11.93 -2.00
C ARG A 55 -4.51 -12.36 -1.33
N ARG A 56 -5.14 -11.47 -0.56
CA ARG A 56 -6.41 -11.70 0.14
C ARG A 56 -7.63 -11.32 -0.70
N GLN A 57 -7.43 -10.93 -1.97
CA GLN A 57 -8.48 -10.53 -2.90
C GLN A 57 -9.34 -9.38 -2.33
N PRO A 58 -8.78 -8.15 -2.26
CA PRO A 58 -9.45 -7.05 -1.62
C PRO A 58 -10.79 -6.76 -2.31
N THR A 59 -11.77 -6.36 -1.51
CA THR A 59 -13.04 -5.82 -2.01
C THR A 59 -12.81 -4.59 -2.88
N LYS A 60 -13.82 -4.18 -3.64
CA LYS A 60 -13.73 -2.96 -4.46
C LYS A 60 -13.37 -1.71 -3.64
N VAL A 61 -13.92 -1.58 -2.43
CA VAL A 61 -13.65 -0.43 -1.53
C VAL A 61 -12.21 -0.47 -1.03
N GLU A 62 -11.71 -1.64 -0.65
CA GLU A 62 -10.30 -1.80 -0.25
C GLU A 62 -9.35 -1.54 -1.41
N LEU A 63 -9.68 -2.03 -2.61
CA LEU A 63 -8.88 -1.80 -3.81
C LEU A 63 -8.85 -0.33 -4.22
N GLU A 64 -9.95 0.41 -4.04
CA GLU A 64 -9.96 1.87 -4.17
C GLU A 64 -8.99 2.54 -3.17
N LYS A 65 -9.04 2.14 -1.89
CA LYS A 65 -8.12 2.67 -0.87
C LYS A 65 -6.66 2.36 -1.23
N LEU A 66 -6.36 1.15 -1.72
CA LEU A 66 -5.02 0.77 -2.18
C LEU A 66 -4.53 1.64 -3.34
N LEU A 67 -5.39 1.95 -4.33
CA LEU A 67 -5.03 2.88 -5.41
C LEU A 67 -4.65 4.26 -4.87
N ARG A 68 -5.42 4.79 -3.92
CA ARG A 68 -5.15 6.08 -3.28
C ARG A 68 -3.84 6.05 -2.49
N LEU A 69 -3.59 4.96 -1.75
CA LEU A 69 -2.36 4.78 -0.97
C LEU A 69 -1.12 4.65 -1.87
N ALA A 70 -1.23 3.97 -3.02
CA ALA A 70 -0.12 3.84 -3.96
C ALA A 70 0.32 5.19 -4.54
N VAL A 71 -0.62 6.11 -4.75
CA VAL A 71 -0.35 7.48 -5.23
C VAL A 71 0.32 8.33 -4.14
N LEU A 72 0.02 8.04 -2.87
CA LEU A 72 0.60 8.71 -1.72
C LEU A 72 1.95 8.12 -1.29
N ASP A 73 2.37 6.97 -1.86
CA ASP A 73 3.64 6.35 -1.49
C ASP A 73 4.81 7.32 -1.76
N PRO A 74 5.76 7.45 -0.82
CA PRO A 74 6.93 8.31 -1.00
C PRO A 74 7.84 7.84 -2.13
N ASP A 75 7.79 6.56 -2.51
CA ASP A 75 8.45 6.06 -3.72
C ASP A 75 7.47 6.06 -4.91
N PRO A 76 7.62 6.99 -5.89
CA PRO A 76 6.74 7.05 -7.04
C PRO A 76 6.87 5.84 -7.98
N LEU A 77 8.03 5.17 -8.01
CA LEU A 77 8.24 3.99 -8.85
C LEU A 77 7.48 2.78 -8.29
N LEU A 78 7.44 2.64 -6.97
CA LEU A 78 6.61 1.63 -6.31
C LEU A 78 5.13 1.84 -6.64
N GLY A 79 4.64 3.08 -6.50
CA GLY A 79 3.25 3.42 -6.82
C GLY A 79 2.85 3.07 -8.26
N GLU A 80 3.71 3.37 -9.23
CA GLU A 80 3.50 3.01 -10.64
C GLU A 80 3.56 1.50 -10.88
N ASP A 81 4.53 0.79 -10.30
CA ASP A 81 4.64 -0.67 -10.44
C ASP A 81 3.39 -1.37 -9.92
N LEU A 82 2.85 -0.93 -8.79
CA LEU A 82 1.67 -1.53 -8.15
C LEU A 82 0.42 -1.55 -9.03
N ARG A 83 0.29 -0.59 -9.97
CA ARG A 83 -0.86 -0.49 -10.87
C ARG A 83 -1.08 -1.74 -11.70
N GLN A 84 0.00 -2.43 -12.09
CA GLN A 84 -0.12 -3.66 -12.86
C GLN A 84 -0.81 -4.79 -12.08
N TYR A 85 -0.66 -4.79 -10.76
CA TYR A 85 -1.29 -5.78 -9.89
C TYR A 85 -2.73 -5.38 -9.55
N PHE A 86 -3.01 -4.08 -9.33
CA PHE A 86 -4.37 -3.60 -9.14
C PHE A 86 -5.27 -3.92 -10.32
N ARG A 87 -4.79 -3.72 -11.55
CA ARG A 87 -5.54 -4.05 -12.78
C ARG A 87 -5.85 -5.53 -12.95
N LYS A 88 -5.12 -6.41 -12.25
CA LYS A 88 -5.32 -7.87 -12.26
C LYS A 88 -6.20 -8.35 -11.11
N ALA A 89 -6.53 -7.49 -10.14
CA ALA A 89 -7.36 -7.87 -9.01
C ALA A 89 -8.80 -8.15 -9.46
N SER A 90 -9.45 -9.13 -8.83
CA SER A 90 -10.80 -9.58 -9.20
C SER A 90 -11.86 -8.49 -9.07
N ALA A 91 -11.69 -7.57 -8.12
CA ALA A 91 -12.59 -6.43 -7.89
C ALA A 91 -12.33 -5.23 -8.82
N PHE A 92 -11.34 -5.31 -9.73
CA PHE A 92 -11.00 -4.21 -10.62
C PHE A 92 -12.04 -4.04 -11.73
N ASP A 93 -12.77 -2.94 -11.71
CA ASP A 93 -13.85 -2.64 -12.64
C ASP A 93 -13.64 -1.32 -13.41
N LYS A 94 -14.63 -0.95 -14.22
CA LYS A 94 -14.57 0.29 -15.03
C LYS A 94 -14.42 1.55 -14.19
N GLN A 95 -15.00 1.59 -12.98
CA GLN A 95 -14.90 2.76 -12.10
C GLN A 95 -13.49 2.86 -11.54
N LEU A 96 -12.90 1.75 -11.09
CA LEU A 96 -11.51 1.74 -10.64
C LEU A 96 -10.52 2.01 -11.78
N ALA A 97 -10.84 1.61 -13.01
CA ALA A 97 -10.03 1.97 -14.18
C ALA A 97 -10.05 3.47 -14.49
N VAL A 98 -11.15 4.18 -14.22
CA VAL A 98 -11.21 5.65 -14.33
C VAL A 98 -10.36 6.28 -13.24
N LEU A 99 -10.55 5.85 -11.99
CA LEU A 99 -9.80 6.36 -10.84
C LEU A 99 -8.28 6.15 -11.00
N ASP A 100 -7.83 4.96 -11.43
CA ASP A 100 -6.42 4.65 -11.72
C ASP A 100 -5.81 5.61 -12.76
N ARG A 101 -6.58 6.10 -13.73
CA ARG A 101 -6.09 7.08 -14.70
C ARG A 101 -6.03 8.47 -14.09
N GLU A 102 -7.08 8.88 -13.37
CA GLU A 102 -7.18 10.21 -12.76
C GLU A 102 -6.09 10.45 -11.72
N LEU A 103 -5.85 9.48 -10.83
CA LEU A 103 -4.88 9.62 -9.76
C LEU A 103 -3.43 9.73 -10.26
N PHE A 104 -3.10 9.03 -11.36
CA PHE A 104 -1.73 8.97 -11.89
C PHE A 104 -1.51 9.89 -13.10
N ALA A 105 -2.50 10.68 -13.53
CA ALA A 105 -2.39 11.56 -14.70
C ALA A 105 -1.32 12.67 -14.56
N HIS A 106 -0.90 12.99 -13.34
CA HIS A 106 -0.05 14.15 -13.04
C HIS A 106 1.36 13.79 -12.52
N ARG A 107 1.79 12.52 -12.61
CA ARG A 107 3.11 12.04 -12.11
C ARG A 107 4.15 11.76 -13.22
N GLY A 108 3.98 12.34 -14.40
CA GLY A 108 4.93 12.25 -15.53
C GLY A 108 6.05 13.26 -15.48
#